data_AF-A0A420CMF0-F1
#
_entry.id   AF-A0A420CMF0-F1
#
_cell.length_a   1.000
_cell.length_b   1.000
_cell.length_c   1.000
_cell.angle_alpha   90.00
_cell.angle_beta   90.00
_cell.angle_gamma   90.00
#
_symmetry.space_group_name_H-M   'P 1'
#
loop_
_entity.id
_entity.type
_entity.pdbx_description
1 polymer ?
#
loop_
_entity_poly.entity_id
_entity_poly.type
_entity_poly.pdbx_seq_one_letter_code
_entity_poly.pdbx_strand_id
1 'polypeptide(L)'
;MMNFSEEIIERLRGLVITYEKSDSAEDRKKARRKMQKLDFRMTDFNIRNITSSDFNKLISSGKIKILSNIPTSKINSTTKQKFQEVSTSVFNLLAVEYSTINRDFINELNFYGLYSLRLKEKCLLPKPFQQFLSEREHQIIYVGKAQGQTLKERLNQELFAKGHGTFFRSIGAVLGYLPEAGSLHGKSNQNNYKFIKEDQKKIIFWIENNLEIAVFKTSNFEEEKHLICKLKPLLNDSHNPLALAELRMAKDKCRITARNT
;
A
#
# COMPACT_ATOMS: atom_id res chain seq x y z
N MET A 1 -29.01 21.59 4.11
CA MET A 1 -28.39 20.75 3.07
C MET A 1 -26.89 21.00 3.12
N MET A 2 -26.07 19.96 3.28
CA MET A 2 -24.62 20.09 3.35
C MET A 2 -23.96 19.49 2.11
N ASN A 3 -22.92 20.16 1.64
CA ASN A 3 -22.16 19.73 0.47
C ASN A 3 -20.80 19.22 0.92
N PHE A 4 -20.45 18.00 0.53
CA PHE A 4 -19.14 17.41 0.81
C PHE A 4 -18.53 16.88 -0.49
N SER A 5 -17.20 16.90 -0.60
CA SER A 5 -16.52 16.16 -1.64
C SER A 5 -16.64 14.66 -1.39
N GLU A 6 -16.50 13.85 -2.44
CA GLU A 6 -16.49 12.38 -2.33
C GLU A 6 -15.47 11.88 -1.31
N GLU A 7 -14.29 12.51 -1.26
CA GLU A 7 -13.24 12.18 -0.28
C GLU A 7 -13.69 12.42 1.17
N ILE A 8 -14.38 13.53 1.44
CA ILE A 8 -14.89 13.83 2.78
C ILE A 8 -15.99 12.84 3.16
N ILE A 9 -16.86 12.46 2.22
CA ILE A 9 -17.92 11.46 2.45
C ILE A 9 -17.33 10.13 2.88
N GLU A 10 -16.30 9.62 2.19
CA GLU A 10 -15.69 8.34 2.54
C GLU A 10 -14.98 8.38 3.90
N ARG A 11 -14.33 9.50 4.24
CA ARG A 11 -13.76 9.70 5.58
C ARG A 11 -14.86 9.72 6.65
N LEU A 12 -16.01 10.36 6.36
CA LEU A 12 -17.15 10.37 7.26
C LEU A 12 -17.75 8.98 7.45
N ARG A 13 -17.88 8.16 6.39
CA ARG A 13 -18.33 6.76 6.49
C ARG A 13 -17.47 5.94 7.45
N GLY A 14 -16.16 6.03 7.30
CA GLY A 14 -15.22 5.32 8.18
C GLY A 14 -15.37 5.74 9.64
N LEU A 15 -15.52 7.04 9.89
CA LEU A 15 -15.75 7.57 11.23
C LEU A 15 -17.10 7.15 11.81
N VAL A 16 -18.16 7.07 10.98
CA VAL A 16 -19.50 6.62 11.40
C VAL A 16 -19.46 5.15 11.82
N ILE A 17 -18.76 4.29 11.06
CA ILE A 17 -18.58 2.88 11.41
C ILE A 17 -17.80 2.74 12.73
N THR A 18 -16.72 3.52 12.91
CA THR A 18 -15.97 3.53 14.18
C THR A 18 -16.84 4.00 15.34
N TYR A 19 -17.68 5.02 15.12
CA TYR A 19 -18.60 5.52 16.14
C TYR A 19 -19.66 4.46 16.52
N GLU A 20 -20.26 3.80 15.53
CA GLU A 20 -21.31 2.80 15.69
C GLU A 20 -20.80 1.53 16.42
N LYS A 21 -19.59 1.05 16.09
CA LYS A 21 -19.02 -0.19 16.63
C LYS A 21 -18.31 -0.02 17.98
N SER A 22 -18.26 1.19 18.53
CA SER A 22 -17.48 1.49 19.73
C SER A 22 -18.34 1.46 20.99
N ASP A 23 -18.05 0.52 21.89
CA ASP A 23 -18.70 0.46 23.21
C ASP A 23 -18.20 1.57 24.17
N SER A 24 -16.95 2.00 23.98
CA SER A 24 -16.30 3.08 24.74
C SER A 24 -16.90 4.45 24.44
N ALA A 25 -17.28 5.19 25.50
CA ALA A 25 -17.80 6.55 25.38
C ALA A 25 -16.73 7.55 24.91
N GLU A 26 -15.47 7.36 25.31
CA GLU A 26 -14.36 8.23 24.89
C GLU A 26 -13.98 8.01 23.43
N ASP A 27 -14.06 6.78 22.92
CA ASP A 27 -13.81 6.50 21.51
C ASP A 27 -14.92 7.05 20.60
N ARG A 28 -16.19 6.94 21.02
CA ARG A 28 -17.32 7.62 20.37
C ARG A 28 -17.13 9.13 20.34
N LYS A 29 -16.68 9.72 21.44
CA LYS A 29 -16.38 11.17 21.54
C LYS A 29 -15.22 11.57 20.61
N LYS A 30 -14.17 10.75 20.51
CA LYS A 30 -13.04 10.97 19.60
C LYS A 30 -13.45 10.88 18.13
N ALA A 31 -14.28 9.90 17.77
CA ALA A 31 -14.84 9.77 16.42
C ALA A 31 -15.72 10.98 16.07
N ARG A 32 -16.61 11.39 16.99
CA ARG A 32 -17.45 12.60 16.82
C ARG A 32 -16.63 13.86 16.60
N ARG A 33 -15.56 14.08 17.37
CA ARG A 33 -14.66 15.23 17.19
C ARG A 33 -13.98 15.22 15.82
N LYS A 34 -13.62 14.04 15.29
CA LYS A 34 -13.04 13.92 13.94
C LYS A 34 -14.07 14.24 12.85
N MET A 35 -15.33 13.82 13.01
CA MET A 35 -16.40 14.18 12.08
C MET A 35 -16.66 15.69 12.07
N GLN A 36 -16.66 16.33 13.24
CA GLN A 36 -16.85 17.77 13.37
C GLN A 36 -15.73 18.57 12.67
N LYS A 37 -14.50 18.04 12.64
CA LYS A 37 -13.38 18.63 11.88
C LYS A 37 -13.53 18.50 10.36
N LEU A 38 -14.43 17.64 9.90
CA LEU A 38 -14.81 17.48 8.50
C LEU A 38 -16.14 18.19 8.21
N ASP A 39 -16.51 19.17 9.05
CA ASP A 39 -17.77 19.92 8.98
C ASP A 39 -19.06 19.09 9.04
N PHE A 40 -18.98 17.86 9.56
CA PHE A 40 -20.16 17.04 9.82
C PHE A 40 -20.54 17.07 11.30
N ARG A 41 -21.70 17.64 11.62
CA ARG A 41 -22.26 17.63 12.98
C ARG A 41 -23.62 16.92 12.99
N MET A 42 -23.76 15.90 13.84
CA MET A 42 -25.00 15.11 13.95
C MET A 42 -26.20 15.97 14.38
N THR A 43 -25.95 17.02 15.17
CA THR A 43 -26.96 18.00 15.61
C THR A 43 -27.65 18.68 14.45
N ASP A 44 -26.94 18.89 13.34
CA ASP A 44 -27.44 19.62 12.18
C ASP A 44 -28.47 18.77 11.40
N PHE A 45 -28.57 17.48 11.72
CA PHE A 45 -29.55 16.54 11.20
C PHE A 45 -30.54 16.05 12.28
N ASN A 46 -30.51 16.65 13.48
CA ASN A 46 -31.29 16.25 14.66
C ASN A 46 -31.04 14.79 15.10
N ILE A 47 -29.80 14.31 14.96
CA ILE A 47 -29.38 12.94 15.30
C ILE A 47 -28.54 12.97 16.58
N ARG A 48 -28.88 12.11 17.55
CA ARG A 48 -28.11 11.95 18.79
C ARG A 48 -26.99 10.92 18.67
N ASN A 49 -27.31 9.77 18.09
CA ASN A 49 -26.39 8.68 17.78
C ASN A 49 -26.57 8.34 16.31
N ILE A 50 -25.48 8.24 15.56
CA ILE A 50 -25.53 7.94 14.14
C ILE A 50 -25.11 6.49 13.87
N THR A 51 -25.87 5.79 13.03
CA THR A 51 -25.50 4.50 12.47
C THR A 51 -25.08 4.65 11.00
N SER A 52 -24.43 3.63 10.45
CA SER A 52 -24.12 3.57 9.01
C SER A 52 -25.40 3.67 8.15
N SER A 53 -26.51 3.10 8.65
CA SER A 53 -27.82 3.19 7.99
C SER A 53 -28.35 4.61 7.98
N ASP A 54 -28.29 5.32 9.12
CA ASP A 54 -28.74 6.71 9.21
C ASP A 54 -27.91 7.63 8.32
N PHE A 55 -26.59 7.45 8.29
CA PHE A 55 -25.70 8.22 7.42
C PHE A 55 -26.01 8.00 5.94
N ASN A 56 -26.27 6.75 5.53
CA ASN A 56 -26.70 6.45 4.17
C ASN A 56 -28.04 7.09 3.80
N LYS A 57 -29.00 7.10 4.74
CA LYS A 57 -30.29 7.79 4.54
C LYS A 57 -30.11 9.29 4.35
N LEU A 58 -29.14 9.93 5.01
CA LEU A 58 -28.86 11.36 4.80
C LEU A 58 -28.36 11.65 3.37
N ILE A 59 -27.59 10.73 2.78
CA ILE A 59 -27.10 10.85 1.40
C ILE A 59 -28.24 10.55 0.42
N SER A 60 -28.95 9.44 0.59
CA SER A 60 -30.01 9.03 -0.33
C SER A 60 -31.23 9.96 -0.31
N SER A 61 -31.49 10.63 0.83
CA SER A 61 -32.53 11.67 0.94
C SER A 61 -32.08 13.06 0.46
N GLY A 62 -30.82 13.21 0.00
CA GLY A 62 -30.27 14.47 -0.49
C GLY A 62 -29.99 15.52 0.59
N LYS A 63 -30.09 15.17 1.89
CA LYS A 63 -29.69 16.05 2.99
C LYS A 63 -28.18 16.32 3.00
N ILE A 64 -27.42 15.35 2.51
CA ILE A 64 -26.00 15.43 2.16
C ILE A 64 -25.87 15.30 0.65
N LYS A 65 -25.25 16.29 0.00
CA LYS A 65 -24.97 16.28 -1.44
C LYS A 65 -23.48 16.06 -1.68
N ILE A 66 -23.17 15.16 -2.60
CA ILE A 66 -21.79 14.89 -3.01
C ILE A 66 -21.45 15.78 -4.20
N LEU A 67 -20.42 16.60 -4.07
CA LEU A 67 -19.94 17.47 -5.14
C LEU A 67 -18.95 16.69 -6.02
N SER A 68 -19.41 16.20 -7.17
CA SER A 68 -18.56 15.68 -8.23
C SER A 68 -18.05 16.86 -9.08
N ASN A 69 -16.74 17.12 -9.08
CA ASN A 69 -16.14 18.07 -10.02
C ASN A 69 -16.09 17.46 -11.42
N ILE A 70 -17.04 17.78 -12.30
CA ILE A 70 -16.85 17.69 -13.76
C ILE A 70 -17.63 18.82 -14.46
N PRO A 71 -16.97 19.60 -15.33
CA PRO A 71 -17.57 20.10 -16.57
C PRO A 71 -17.00 19.35 -17.78
N THR A 72 -17.89 18.91 -18.65
CA THR A 72 -17.65 18.21 -19.91
C THR A 72 -16.92 19.08 -20.94
N SER A 73 -15.79 18.61 -21.48
CA SER A 73 -15.41 18.86 -22.88
C SER A 73 -14.41 17.81 -23.38
N LYS A 74 -14.54 17.49 -24.66
CA LYS A 74 -13.86 16.44 -25.42
C LYS A 74 -12.33 16.58 -25.36
N ILE A 75 -11.64 15.56 -24.84
CA ILE A 75 -10.26 15.27 -25.22
C ILE A 75 -10.17 13.77 -25.51
N ASN A 76 -9.97 13.46 -26.79
CA ASN A 76 -9.55 12.15 -27.24
C ASN A 76 -8.11 11.90 -26.78
N SER A 77 -7.91 10.95 -25.87
CA SER A 77 -6.71 10.11 -25.85
C SER A 77 -7.00 8.81 -25.09
N THR A 78 -6.86 7.71 -25.82
CA THR A 78 -6.46 6.37 -25.34
C THR A 78 -5.57 6.49 -24.10
N THR A 79 -5.94 5.97 -22.93
CA THR A 79 -5.91 4.54 -22.58
C THR A 79 -6.78 4.34 -21.33
N LYS A 80 -7.89 3.58 -21.43
CA LYS A 80 -8.69 3.18 -20.25
C LYS A 80 -7.98 2.02 -19.53
N GLN A 81 -7.23 2.29 -18.47
CA GLN A 81 -6.81 1.22 -17.55
C GLN A 81 -7.95 0.90 -16.59
N LYS A 82 -8.46 -0.33 -16.67
CA LYS A 82 -9.56 -0.85 -15.85
C LYS A 82 -9.04 -1.20 -14.45
N PHE A 83 -9.52 -0.52 -13.42
CA PHE A 83 -9.41 -1.01 -12.05
C PHE A 83 -10.34 -2.20 -11.85
N GLN A 84 -9.82 -3.32 -11.37
CA GLN A 84 -10.61 -4.52 -11.11
C GLN A 84 -11.08 -4.50 -9.65
N GLU A 85 -12.34 -4.13 -9.40
CA GLU A 85 -13.01 -4.48 -8.15
C GLU A 85 -13.33 -5.97 -8.19
N VAL A 86 -12.50 -6.79 -7.55
CA VAL A 86 -12.74 -8.23 -7.44
C VAL A 86 -13.48 -8.51 -6.14
N SER A 87 -14.76 -8.88 -6.30
CA SER A 87 -15.62 -9.49 -5.31
C SER A 87 -15.07 -10.85 -4.87
N THR A 88 -14.77 -10.98 -3.57
CA THR A 88 -14.68 -12.19 -2.71
C THR A 88 -14.08 -13.51 -3.23
N SER A 89 -13.43 -13.56 -4.39
CA SER A 89 -12.79 -14.77 -4.94
C SER A 89 -11.28 -14.67 -4.83
N VAL A 90 -10.66 -15.79 -4.44
CA VAL A 90 -9.22 -16.00 -4.26
C VAL A 90 -8.40 -15.23 -5.32
N PHE A 91 -7.48 -14.37 -4.88
CA PHE A 91 -6.66 -13.59 -5.81
C PHE A 91 -5.75 -14.55 -6.62
N ASN A 92 -6.06 -14.73 -7.90
CA ASN A 92 -5.18 -15.46 -8.80
C ASN A 92 -4.09 -14.53 -9.36
N LEU A 93 -3.08 -14.24 -8.53
CA LEU A 93 -1.98 -13.33 -8.90
C LEU A 93 -1.15 -13.75 -10.13
N LEU A 94 -1.31 -14.99 -10.60
CA LEU A 94 -0.66 -15.50 -11.81
C LEU A 94 -1.42 -15.13 -13.09
N ALA A 95 -2.72 -14.88 -13.00
CA ALA A 95 -3.60 -14.62 -14.15
C ALA A 95 -4.07 -13.15 -14.25
N VAL A 96 -3.71 -12.31 -13.28
CA VAL A 96 -4.05 -10.88 -13.25
C VAL A 96 -3.14 -10.07 -14.16
N GLU A 97 -3.67 -8.96 -14.67
CA GLU A 97 -2.90 -7.96 -15.38
C GLU A 97 -2.05 -7.14 -14.38
N TYR A 98 -0.81 -6.86 -14.76
CA TYR A 98 0.08 -6.00 -13.99
C TYR A 98 0.31 -4.69 -14.76
N SER A 99 0.31 -3.59 -14.02
CA SER A 99 0.56 -2.25 -14.54
C SER A 99 2.03 -1.87 -14.42
N THR A 100 2.47 -0.95 -15.28
CA THR A 100 3.78 -0.30 -15.13
C THR A 100 3.80 0.56 -13.87
N ILE A 101 4.90 0.52 -13.13
CA ILE A 101 5.11 1.36 -11.95
C ILE A 101 5.53 2.75 -12.39
N ASN A 102 4.73 3.76 -12.06
CA ASN A 102 5.10 5.17 -12.13
C ASN A 102 4.38 5.95 -11.02
N ARG A 103 4.84 7.18 -10.75
CA ARG A 103 4.30 7.97 -9.63
C ARG A 103 2.84 8.36 -9.81
N ASP A 104 2.41 8.65 -11.03
CA ASP A 104 1.05 9.10 -11.30
C ASP A 104 0.04 8.00 -11.01
N PHE A 105 0.30 6.79 -11.54
CA PHE A 105 -0.47 5.59 -11.23
C PHE A 105 -0.57 5.36 -9.71
N ILE A 106 0.56 5.44 -8.99
CA ILE A 106 0.58 5.21 -7.54
C ILE A 106 -0.18 6.30 -6.77
N ASN A 107 -0.18 7.54 -7.26
CA ASN A 107 -0.84 8.68 -6.60
C ASN A 107 -2.37 8.62 -6.68
N GLU A 108 -2.91 7.82 -7.60
CA GLU A 108 -4.35 7.58 -7.76
C GLU A 108 -4.87 6.49 -6.79
N LEU A 109 -3.99 5.68 -6.19
CA LEU A 109 -4.35 4.54 -5.35
C LEU A 109 -4.76 4.92 -3.92
N ASN A 110 -5.79 5.76 -3.79
CA ASN A 110 -6.30 6.26 -2.51
C ASN A 110 -7.26 5.29 -1.82
N PHE A 111 -6.90 4.00 -1.78
CA PHE A 111 -7.68 2.94 -1.14
C PHE A 111 -6.78 1.93 -0.44
N TYR A 112 -7.33 1.21 0.54
CA TYR A 112 -6.62 0.12 1.22
C TYR A 112 -6.65 -1.16 0.39
N GLY A 113 -5.63 -2.00 0.54
CA GLY A 113 -5.60 -3.21 -0.25
C GLY A 113 -4.30 -4.01 -0.20
N LEU A 114 -4.19 -4.95 -1.13
CA LEU A 114 -3.00 -5.75 -1.37
C LEU A 114 -2.33 -5.31 -2.66
N TYR A 115 -1.06 -5.66 -2.80
CA TYR A 115 -0.32 -5.50 -4.03
C TYR A 115 0.65 -6.66 -4.23
N SER A 116 0.96 -6.95 -5.48
CA SER A 116 1.99 -7.89 -5.88
C SER A 116 2.96 -7.22 -6.84
N LEU A 117 4.24 -7.52 -6.68
CA LEU A 117 5.31 -7.07 -7.55
C LEU A 117 5.90 -8.28 -8.26
N ARG A 118 6.07 -8.16 -9.58
CA ARG A 118 6.74 -9.17 -10.39
C ARG A 118 7.83 -8.54 -11.25
N LEU A 119 8.80 -9.36 -11.62
CA LEU A 119 9.81 -9.01 -12.61
C LEU A 119 9.20 -9.02 -14.01
N LYS A 120 9.55 -8.05 -14.85
CA LYS A 120 9.18 -8.05 -16.28
C LYS A 120 9.85 -9.22 -16.99
N GLU A 121 9.22 -9.75 -18.04
CA GLU A 121 9.61 -10.97 -18.77
C GLU A 121 11.08 -11.00 -19.27
N LYS A 122 11.69 -9.84 -19.50
CA LYS A 122 13.08 -9.70 -20.00
C LYS A 122 14.05 -9.09 -18.99
N CYS A 123 13.58 -8.79 -17.79
CA CYS A 123 14.41 -8.23 -16.73
C CYS A 123 14.99 -9.35 -15.88
N LEU A 124 16.16 -9.12 -15.30
CA LEU A 124 16.85 -10.11 -14.48
C LEU A 124 17.27 -9.49 -13.14
N LEU A 125 17.20 -10.30 -12.10
CA LEU A 125 17.84 -10.00 -10.82
C LEU A 125 19.34 -10.33 -10.88
N PRO A 126 20.16 -9.72 -10.03
CA PRO A 126 21.54 -10.16 -9.84
C PRO A 126 21.59 -11.62 -9.36
N LYS A 127 22.65 -12.36 -9.72
CA LYS A 127 22.94 -13.66 -9.12
C LYS A 127 23.29 -13.48 -7.63
N PRO A 128 22.91 -14.43 -6.75
CA PRO A 128 22.22 -15.69 -7.04
C PRO A 128 20.68 -15.57 -7.15
N PHE A 129 20.10 -14.41 -6.84
CA PHE A 129 18.65 -14.23 -6.73
C PHE A 129 17.85 -14.61 -7.99
N GLN A 130 18.42 -14.39 -9.18
CA GLN A 130 17.77 -14.83 -10.42
C GLN A 130 17.60 -16.35 -10.51
N GLN A 131 18.57 -17.13 -10.01
CA GLN A 131 18.49 -18.60 -10.04
C GLN A 131 17.35 -19.08 -9.14
N PHE A 132 17.27 -18.54 -7.92
CA PHE A 132 16.17 -18.84 -7.00
C PHE A 132 14.79 -18.37 -7.49
N LEU A 133 14.73 -17.31 -8.31
CA LEU A 133 13.47 -16.89 -8.94
C LEU A 133 13.05 -17.87 -10.03
N SER A 134 13.99 -18.33 -10.86
CA SER A 134 13.73 -19.32 -11.89
C SER A 134 13.20 -20.65 -11.34
N GLU A 135 13.56 -21.02 -10.11
CA GLU A 135 13.04 -22.20 -9.41
C GLU A 135 11.57 -22.06 -8.95
N ARG A 136 10.99 -20.84 -8.91
CA ARG A 136 9.63 -20.59 -8.41
C ARG A 136 8.54 -20.64 -9.49
N GLU A 137 8.89 -20.98 -10.73
CA GLU A 137 7.99 -21.11 -11.90
C GLU A 137 7.17 -19.83 -12.26
N HIS A 138 7.41 -18.71 -11.57
CA HIS A 138 6.74 -17.44 -11.82
C HIS A 138 7.67 -16.25 -11.50
N GLN A 139 7.31 -15.07 -12.01
CA GLN A 139 8.11 -13.85 -11.82
C GLN A 139 7.72 -13.02 -10.58
N ILE A 140 6.79 -13.48 -9.74
CA ILE A 140 6.35 -12.75 -8.54
C ILE A 140 7.49 -12.74 -7.51
N ILE A 141 7.98 -11.53 -7.20
CA ILE A 141 9.08 -11.34 -6.26
C ILE A 141 8.61 -10.82 -4.90
N TYR A 142 7.44 -10.21 -4.81
CA TYR A 142 6.94 -9.68 -3.55
C TYR A 142 5.41 -9.58 -3.52
N VAL A 143 4.83 -9.80 -2.35
CA VAL A 143 3.42 -9.52 -2.04
C VAL A 143 3.38 -8.73 -0.75
N GLY A 144 2.54 -7.69 -0.70
CA GLY A 144 2.37 -6.90 0.49
C GLY A 144 0.98 -6.33 0.65
N LYS A 145 0.75 -5.70 1.80
CA LYS A 145 -0.51 -5.09 2.17
C LYS A 145 -0.37 -3.63 2.62
N ALA A 146 -1.43 -2.87 2.39
CA ALA A 146 -1.64 -1.53 2.91
C ALA A 146 -2.80 -1.58 3.93
N GLN A 147 -2.52 -2.13 5.10
CA GLN A 147 -3.43 -2.18 6.24
C GLN A 147 -3.19 -0.98 7.15
N GLY A 148 -4.23 -0.20 7.44
CA GLY A 148 -4.14 1.00 8.29
C GLY A 148 -3.59 2.26 7.60
N GLN A 149 -3.22 2.16 6.31
CA GLN A 149 -2.88 3.29 5.43
C GLN A 149 -3.23 2.93 3.98
N THR A 150 -3.39 3.91 3.10
CA THR A 150 -3.72 3.68 1.68
C THR A 150 -2.58 3.00 0.91
N LEU A 151 -2.91 2.37 -0.21
CA LEU A 151 -1.92 1.82 -1.14
C LEU A 151 -0.99 2.92 -1.67
N LYS A 152 -1.50 4.12 -1.96
CA LYS A 152 -0.66 5.28 -2.28
C LYS A 152 0.43 5.50 -1.24
N GLU A 153 0.07 5.62 0.03
CA GLU A 153 1.04 5.86 1.11
C GLU A 153 2.03 4.70 1.25
N ARG A 154 1.52 3.46 1.18
CA ARG A 154 2.36 2.27 1.31
C ARG A 154 3.33 2.10 0.15
N LEU A 155 2.85 2.22 -1.08
CA LEU A 155 3.68 2.05 -2.28
C LEU A 155 4.67 3.21 -2.44
N ASN A 156 4.38 4.40 -1.93
CA ASN A 156 5.39 5.46 -1.82
C ASN A 156 6.55 5.09 -0.89
N GLN A 157 6.28 4.37 0.21
CA GLN A 157 7.33 3.85 1.10
C GLN A 157 8.10 2.70 0.42
N GLU A 158 7.39 1.78 -0.21
CA GLU A 158 7.92 0.52 -0.75
C GLU A 158 8.66 0.70 -2.07
N LEU A 159 8.22 1.64 -2.94
CA LEU A 159 8.77 1.81 -4.29
C LEU A 159 9.61 3.07 -4.46
N PHE A 160 9.38 4.10 -3.64
CA PHE A 160 9.93 5.44 -3.87
C PHE A 160 10.71 6.03 -2.69
N ALA A 161 11.17 5.19 -1.76
CA ALA A 161 11.97 5.58 -0.58
C ALA A 161 11.33 6.65 0.33
N LYS A 162 10.00 6.87 0.27
CA LYS A 162 9.31 7.85 1.13
C LYS A 162 9.01 7.25 2.50
N GLY A 163 10.01 7.15 3.35
CA GLY A 163 9.90 6.59 4.69
C GLY A 163 10.50 5.19 4.79
N HIS A 164 9.82 4.27 5.46
CA HIS A 164 10.34 2.92 5.75
C HIS A 164 9.61 1.85 4.91
N GLY A 165 10.14 1.51 3.74
CA GLY A 165 9.68 0.38 2.93
C GLY A 165 10.50 -0.89 3.18
N THR A 166 9.86 -2.00 3.53
CA THR A 166 10.53 -3.29 3.71
C THR A 166 11.02 -3.85 2.38
N PHE A 167 10.16 -3.81 1.36
CA PHE A 167 10.52 -4.19 -0.01
C PHE A 167 11.68 -3.31 -0.52
N PHE A 168 11.59 -1.98 -0.35
CA PHE A 168 12.65 -1.07 -0.78
C PHE A 168 14.03 -1.44 -0.21
N ARG A 169 14.07 -1.79 1.08
CA ARG A 169 15.30 -2.25 1.75
C ARG A 169 15.76 -3.61 1.22
N SER A 170 14.84 -4.56 1.06
CA SER A 170 15.13 -5.88 0.51
C SER A 170 15.71 -5.79 -0.91
N ILE A 171 15.07 -5.06 -1.83
CA ILE A 171 15.54 -4.97 -3.22
C ILE A 171 16.84 -4.17 -3.33
N GLY A 172 17.02 -3.11 -2.54
CA GLY A 172 18.30 -2.38 -2.50
C GLY A 172 19.47 -3.27 -2.07
N ALA A 173 19.26 -4.13 -1.07
CA ALA A 173 20.26 -5.10 -0.64
C ALA A 173 20.53 -6.19 -1.71
N VAL A 174 19.48 -6.68 -2.38
CA VAL A 174 19.60 -7.63 -3.51
C VAL A 174 20.41 -7.05 -4.66
N LEU A 175 20.25 -5.75 -4.93
CA LEU A 175 21.00 -5.01 -5.95
C LEU A 175 22.44 -4.67 -5.51
N GLY A 176 22.84 -5.02 -4.28
CA GLY A 176 24.19 -4.83 -3.78
C GLY A 176 24.49 -3.45 -3.17
N TYR A 177 23.49 -2.59 -3.03
CA TYR A 177 23.66 -1.30 -2.37
C TYR A 177 23.81 -1.45 -0.86
N LEU A 178 24.54 -0.53 -0.24
CA LEU A 178 24.74 -0.48 1.21
C LEU A 178 24.25 0.85 1.78
N PRO A 179 23.72 0.87 3.01
CA PRO A 179 23.42 2.10 3.71
C PRO A 179 24.71 2.83 4.12
N GLU A 180 24.55 4.09 4.53
CA GLU A 180 25.64 4.86 5.14
C GLU A 180 26.13 4.16 6.43
N ALA A 181 27.44 3.99 6.55
CA ALA A 181 28.07 3.30 7.68
C ALA A 181 27.80 4.04 8.99
N GLY A 182 27.54 3.30 10.08
CA GLY A 182 27.22 3.90 11.38
C GLY A 182 25.90 4.69 11.45
N SER A 183 25.11 4.77 10.37
CA SER A 183 23.87 5.57 10.32
C SER A 183 22.79 5.15 11.32
N LEU A 184 22.91 3.96 11.93
CA LEU A 184 22.06 3.43 12.99
C LEU A 184 22.77 3.29 14.34
N HIS A 185 24.03 3.68 14.45
CA HIS A 185 24.77 3.62 15.70
C HIS A 185 24.06 4.42 16.79
N GLY A 186 23.90 3.82 17.97
CA GLY A 186 23.20 4.43 19.12
C GLY A 186 21.69 4.64 18.96
N LYS A 187 21.07 4.29 17.82
CA LYS A 187 19.62 4.47 17.62
C LYS A 187 18.81 3.35 18.28
N SER A 188 17.64 3.70 18.80
CA SER A 188 16.70 2.74 19.40
C SER A 188 16.21 1.68 18.42
N ASN A 189 16.02 2.06 17.14
CA ASN A 189 15.71 1.12 16.07
C ASN A 189 16.93 0.92 15.17
N GLN A 190 17.61 -0.20 15.36
CA GLN A 190 18.79 -0.58 14.57
C GLN A 190 18.47 -1.46 13.36
N ASN A 191 17.21 -1.51 12.90
CA ASN A 191 16.79 -2.32 11.76
C ASN A 191 16.40 -1.48 10.53
N ASN A 192 16.06 -0.22 10.73
CA ASN A 192 15.49 0.65 9.69
C ASN A 192 16.55 1.55 9.03
N TYR A 193 17.56 0.93 8.42
CA TYR A 193 18.58 1.64 7.67
C TYR A 193 17.99 2.36 6.44
N LYS A 194 18.71 3.35 5.93
CA LYS A 194 18.39 4.04 4.69
C LYS A 194 19.63 4.05 3.79
N PHE A 195 19.42 3.83 2.49
CA PHE A 195 20.46 4.05 1.49
C PHE A 195 20.73 5.56 1.33
N ILE A 196 21.91 5.93 0.85
CA ILE A 196 22.21 7.32 0.49
C ILE A 196 21.33 7.77 -0.69
N LYS A 197 21.16 9.08 -0.87
CA LYS A 197 20.19 9.62 -1.87
C LYS A 197 20.52 9.18 -3.30
N GLU A 198 21.80 9.09 -3.63
CA GLU A 198 22.29 8.67 -4.94
C GLU A 198 21.87 7.22 -5.23
N ASP A 199 22.03 6.33 -4.27
CA ASP A 199 21.66 4.92 -4.42
C ASP A 199 20.14 4.72 -4.36
N GLN A 200 19.42 5.50 -3.55
CA GLN A 200 17.96 5.51 -3.59
C GLN A 200 17.44 5.81 -5.00
N LYS A 201 18.02 6.81 -5.70
CA LYS A 201 17.64 7.13 -7.09
C LYS A 201 17.89 5.96 -8.03
N LYS A 202 19.03 5.27 -7.91
CA LYS A 202 19.34 4.08 -8.74
C LYS A 202 18.39 2.92 -8.46
N ILE A 203 18.05 2.67 -7.19
CA ILE A 203 17.09 1.64 -6.80
C ILE A 203 15.69 1.96 -7.35
N ILE A 204 15.23 3.21 -7.21
CA ILE A 204 13.94 3.66 -7.76
C ILE A 204 13.91 3.48 -9.27
N PHE A 205 14.95 3.94 -9.97
CA PHE A 205 15.07 3.77 -11.42
C PHE A 205 15.03 2.30 -11.81
N TRP A 206 15.72 1.42 -11.08
CA TRP A 206 15.68 -0.02 -11.32
C TRP A 206 14.26 -0.58 -11.12
N ILE A 207 13.55 -0.19 -10.05
CA ILE A 207 12.17 -0.62 -9.77
C ILE A 207 11.23 -0.25 -10.93
N GLU A 208 11.22 1.02 -11.35
CA GLU A 208 10.33 1.52 -12.40
C GLU A 208 10.57 0.80 -13.75
N ASN A 209 11.84 0.51 -14.06
CA ASN A 209 12.21 -0.10 -15.33
C ASN A 209 12.06 -1.62 -15.34
N ASN A 210 12.20 -2.30 -14.19
CA ASN A 210 12.29 -3.77 -14.16
C ASN A 210 11.06 -4.47 -13.59
N LEU A 211 10.19 -3.75 -12.87
CA LEU A 211 9.07 -4.35 -12.17
C LEU A 211 7.72 -3.87 -12.71
N GLU A 212 6.72 -4.71 -12.51
CA GLU A 212 5.31 -4.40 -12.71
C GLU A 212 4.56 -4.65 -11.41
N ILE A 213 3.39 -4.04 -11.27
CA ILE A 213 2.57 -4.10 -10.06
C ILE A 213 1.13 -4.47 -10.38
N ALA A 214 0.56 -5.39 -9.61
CA ALA A 214 -0.88 -5.61 -9.53
C ALA A 214 -1.39 -5.11 -8.18
N VAL A 215 -2.53 -4.43 -8.16
CA VAL A 215 -3.12 -3.85 -6.95
C VAL A 215 -4.57 -4.27 -6.79
N PHE A 216 -4.97 -4.54 -5.55
CA PHE A 216 -6.28 -5.08 -5.24
C PHE A 216 -6.88 -4.36 -4.05
N LYS A 217 -8.04 -3.73 -4.26
CA LYS A 217 -8.82 -3.16 -3.16
C LYS A 217 -9.39 -4.30 -2.32
N THR A 218 -9.11 -4.31 -1.02
CA THR A 218 -9.67 -5.31 -0.10
C THR A 218 -9.60 -4.83 1.34
N SER A 219 -10.49 -5.35 2.18
CA SER A 219 -10.48 -5.23 3.63
C SER A 219 -9.99 -6.51 4.33
N ASN A 220 -9.88 -7.64 3.60
CA ASN A 220 -9.36 -8.89 4.13
C ASN A 220 -7.84 -8.96 3.96
N PHE A 221 -7.11 -8.55 4.99
CA PHE A 221 -5.64 -8.52 4.98
C PHE A 221 -4.98 -9.84 5.39
N GLU A 222 -5.74 -10.83 5.83
CA GLU A 222 -5.22 -12.18 6.09
C GLU A 222 -4.87 -12.91 4.80
N GLU A 223 -5.50 -12.51 3.69
CA GLU A 223 -5.24 -13.05 2.36
C GLU A 223 -3.79 -12.81 1.90
N GLU A 224 -3.13 -11.74 2.36
CA GLU A 224 -1.70 -11.51 2.10
C GLU A 224 -0.84 -12.70 2.56
N LYS A 225 -1.08 -13.17 3.78
CA LYS A 225 -0.36 -14.31 4.36
C LYS A 225 -0.62 -15.57 3.54
N HIS A 226 -1.87 -15.81 3.14
CA HIS A 226 -2.21 -16.95 2.29
C HIS A 226 -1.46 -16.93 0.95
N LEU A 227 -1.46 -15.77 0.28
CA LEU A 227 -0.75 -15.57 -0.99
C LEU A 227 0.77 -15.75 -0.83
N ILE A 228 1.36 -15.22 0.25
CA ILE A 228 2.78 -15.40 0.54
C ILE A 228 3.12 -16.89 0.77
N CYS A 229 2.31 -17.60 1.57
CA CYS A 229 2.53 -19.03 1.81
C CYS A 229 2.43 -19.87 0.53
N LYS A 230 1.46 -19.55 -0.34
CA LYS A 230 1.16 -20.28 -1.56
C LYS A 230 2.19 -20.03 -2.65
N LEU A 231 2.42 -18.75 -2.98
CA LEU A 231 3.28 -18.33 -4.09
C LEU A 231 4.74 -18.26 -3.68
N LYS A 232 5.02 -18.10 -2.39
CA LYS A 232 6.38 -18.01 -1.88
C LYS A 232 7.15 -16.92 -2.63
N PRO A 233 6.75 -15.64 -2.61
CA PRO A 233 7.46 -14.61 -3.38
C PRO A 233 8.90 -14.47 -2.90
N LEU A 234 9.84 -14.31 -3.84
CA LEU A 234 11.27 -14.35 -3.58
C LEU A 234 11.74 -13.47 -2.40
N LEU A 235 11.16 -12.29 -2.24
CA LEU A 235 11.62 -11.25 -1.31
C LEU A 235 10.75 -11.07 -0.06
N ASN A 236 9.74 -11.92 0.14
CA ASN A 236 9.01 -12.01 1.40
C ASN A 236 9.77 -12.93 2.35
N ASP A 237 10.30 -12.38 3.46
CA ASP A 237 10.93 -13.18 4.52
C ASP A 237 9.89 -13.71 5.53
N SER A 238 8.90 -12.89 5.85
CA SER A 238 7.85 -13.24 6.80
C SER A 238 6.78 -14.08 6.12
N HIS A 239 6.34 -15.15 6.80
CA HIS A 239 5.31 -16.10 6.34
C HIS A 239 5.66 -16.91 5.09
N ASN A 240 6.80 -16.69 4.46
CA ASN A 240 7.22 -17.45 3.29
C ASN A 240 7.89 -18.78 3.72
N PRO A 241 7.33 -19.95 3.41
CA PRO A 241 7.92 -21.24 3.77
C PRO A 241 9.22 -21.54 3.00
N LEU A 242 9.51 -20.82 1.90
CA LEU A 242 10.77 -20.86 1.16
C LEU A 242 11.48 -19.50 1.20
N ALA A 243 11.55 -18.89 2.39
CA ALA A 243 12.36 -17.70 2.62
C ALA A 243 13.85 -18.00 2.39
N LEU A 244 14.55 -17.08 1.72
CA LEU A 244 15.94 -17.29 1.32
C LEU A 244 16.93 -16.85 2.40
N ALA A 245 17.91 -17.72 2.69
CA ALA A 245 19.02 -17.37 3.57
C ALA A 245 19.86 -16.23 2.97
N GLU A 246 20.02 -16.20 1.64
CA GLU A 246 20.77 -15.21 0.88
C GLU A 246 20.16 -13.82 0.99
N LEU A 247 18.81 -13.72 0.99
CA LEU A 247 18.14 -12.45 1.22
C LEU A 247 18.41 -11.96 2.65
N ARG A 248 18.32 -12.85 3.63
CA ARG A 248 18.63 -12.52 5.02
C ARG A 248 20.07 -12.03 5.16
N MET A 249 21.04 -12.73 4.57
CA MET A 249 22.45 -12.35 4.58
C MET A 249 22.69 -10.98 3.91
N ALA A 250 22.07 -10.72 2.76
CA ALA A 250 22.18 -9.42 2.09
C ALA A 250 21.64 -8.28 2.97
N LYS A 251 20.50 -8.49 3.63
CA LYS A 251 19.90 -7.51 4.55
C LYS A 251 20.71 -7.35 5.83
N ASP A 252 21.28 -8.43 6.35
CA ASP A 252 22.15 -8.40 7.54
C ASP A 252 23.45 -7.66 7.26
N LYS A 253 24.04 -7.83 6.07
CA LYS A 253 25.19 -7.02 5.63
C LYS A 253 24.86 -5.51 5.69
N CYS A 254 23.69 -5.10 5.18
CA CYS A 254 23.25 -3.71 5.27
C CYS A 254 23.07 -3.25 6.73
N ARG A 255 22.45 -4.08 7.59
CA ARG A 255 22.27 -3.75 9.01
C ARG A 255 23.62 -3.61 9.73
N ILE A 256 24.55 -4.51 9.48
CA ILE A 256 25.90 -4.48 10.06
C ILE A 256 26.62 -3.20 9.64
N THR A 257 26.65 -2.89 8.34
CA THR A 257 27.21 -1.62 7.85
C THR A 257 26.59 -0.42 8.54
N ALA A 258 25.26 -0.39 8.66
CA ALA A 258 24.57 0.73 9.29
C ALA A 258 24.82 0.83 10.81
N ARG A 259 25.11 -0.26 11.51
CA ARG A 259 25.29 -0.28 12.98
C ARG A 259 26.74 -0.06 13.39
N ASN A 260 27.67 -0.60 12.61
CA ASN A 260 29.08 -0.61 12.95
C ASN A 260 29.68 0.78 12.69
N THR A 261 30.35 1.28 13.72
CA THR A 261 31.28 2.40 13.74
C THR A 261 32.34 2.04 14.74
#